data_AF-A0A7C2AL07-F1
#
_entry.id   AF-A0A7C2AL07-F1
#
_cell.length_a   1.000
_cell.length_b   1.000
_cell.length_c   1.000
_cell.angle_alpha   90.00
_cell.angle_beta   90.00
_cell.angle_gamma   90.00
#
_symmetry.space_group_name_H-M   'P 1'
#
loop_
_entity.id
_entity.type
_entity.pdbx_description
1 polymer ?
#
loop_
_entity_poly.entity_id
_entity_poly.type
_entity_poly.pdbx_seq_one_letter_code
_entity_poly.pdbx_strand_id
1 'polypeptide(L)'
;CRKVLPIMRKQKTGYIINISSIGGLLGLPFQGFYSASKFAVEGYSEALRIETRPFGIHVVLIEPGDTKTSFTDRREKIISTDKDSPYKEYFEKTIKIVENDERNGASPEEVAKLLERIINSPHPKTRYKVGPTSQKFVASLKGKIPDRSIEWILRKYYKVY
;
A
#
# COMPACT_ATOMS: atom_id res chain seq x y z
N CYS A 1 -16.08 -2.82 7.31
CA CYS A 1 -16.20 -2.77 8.79
C CYS A 1 -17.64 -2.87 9.35
N ARG A 2 -18.67 -3.06 8.50
CA ARG A 2 -20.10 -3.10 8.90
C ARG A 2 -20.44 -4.02 10.10
N LYS A 3 -19.79 -5.19 10.21
CA LYS A 3 -20.08 -6.17 11.27
C LYS A 3 -19.48 -5.80 12.64
N VAL A 4 -18.31 -5.16 12.67
CA VAL A 4 -17.58 -4.86 13.91
C VAL A 4 -17.94 -3.50 14.50
N LEU A 5 -18.32 -2.53 13.65
CA LEU A 5 -18.63 -1.16 14.09
C LEU A 5 -19.78 -1.07 15.12
N PRO A 6 -20.89 -1.84 15.03
CA PRO A 6 -21.92 -1.81 16.07
C PRO A 6 -21.38 -2.18 17.46
N ILE A 7 -20.43 -3.12 17.54
CA ILE A 7 -19.83 -3.57 18.80
C ILE A 7 -18.90 -2.48 19.34
N MET A 8 -17.96 -2.01 18.52
CA MET A 8 -16.99 -0.99 18.90
C MET A 8 -17.67 0.33 19.32
N ARG A 9 -18.75 0.73 18.63
CA ARG A 9 -19.52 1.94 19.01
C ARG A 9 -20.17 1.82 20.38
N LYS A 10 -20.67 0.64 20.75
CA LYS A 10 -21.19 0.38 22.10
C LYS A 10 -20.09 0.41 23.16
N GLN A 11 -18.91 -0.14 22.83
CA GLN A 11 -17.74 -0.16 23.71
C GLN A 11 -17.07 1.22 23.85
N LYS A 12 -17.34 2.14 22.92
CA LYS A 12 -16.68 3.46 22.80
C LYS A 12 -15.15 3.38 22.70
N THR A 13 -14.65 2.27 22.15
CA THR A 13 -13.23 2.02 21.92
C THR A 13 -13.07 0.95 20.85
N GLY A 14 -11.91 0.93 20.19
CA GLY A 14 -11.54 -0.11 19.24
C GLY A 14 -10.47 0.33 18.25
N TYR A 15 -9.84 -0.64 17.60
CA TYR A 15 -8.85 -0.43 16.54
C TYR A 15 -9.31 -1.12 15.27
N ILE A 16 -9.36 -0.37 14.18
CA ILE A 16 -9.52 -0.87 12.82
C ILE A 16 -8.20 -0.60 12.10
N ILE A 17 -7.41 -1.65 11.88
CA ILE A 17 -6.11 -1.56 11.23
C ILE A 17 -6.26 -2.10 9.81
N ASN A 18 -6.14 -1.23 8.82
CA ASN A 18 -6.20 -1.60 7.40
C ASN A 18 -4.80 -1.68 6.80
N ILE A 19 -4.51 -2.78 6.11
CA ILE A 19 -3.24 -2.98 5.40
C ILE A 19 -3.39 -2.46 3.97
N SER A 20 -2.86 -1.26 3.74
CA SER A 20 -2.76 -0.62 2.43
C SER A 20 -1.49 -1.08 1.72
N SER A 21 -0.75 -0.15 1.09
CA SER A 21 0.54 -0.32 0.45
C SER A 21 1.10 1.05 0.08
N ILE A 22 2.41 1.15 -0.16
CA ILE A 22 2.98 2.28 -0.88
C ILE A 22 2.31 2.44 -2.27
N GLY A 23 1.86 1.34 -2.89
CA GLY A 23 1.03 1.36 -4.10
C GLY A 23 -0.38 1.95 -3.91
N GLY A 24 -0.80 2.24 -2.68
CA GLY A 24 -2.00 3.02 -2.35
C GLY A 24 -1.77 4.53 -2.32
N LEU A 25 -0.51 4.97 -2.39
CA LEU A 25 -0.11 6.37 -2.46
C LEU A 25 0.48 6.74 -3.83
N LEU A 26 1.07 5.76 -4.51
CA LEU A 26 1.75 5.89 -5.79
C LEU A 26 1.12 4.92 -6.79
N GLY A 27 0.80 5.42 -7.99
CA GLY A 27 0.39 4.55 -9.10
C GLY A 27 1.60 3.79 -9.64
N LEU A 28 1.56 2.46 -9.59
CA LEU A 28 2.65 1.62 -10.08
C LEU A 28 2.36 1.13 -11.51
N PRO A 29 3.32 1.25 -12.45
CA PRO A 29 3.12 0.82 -13.83
C PRO A 29 2.79 -0.68 -13.90
N PHE A 30 1.86 -1.01 -14.80
CA PHE A 30 1.32 -2.37 -15.00
C PHE A 30 0.68 -3.02 -13.76
N GLN A 31 0.45 -2.25 -12.71
CA GLN A 31 -0.26 -2.65 -11.50
C GLN A 31 -1.46 -1.73 -11.22
N GLY A 32 -2.06 -1.19 -12.28
CA GLY A 32 -3.11 -0.17 -12.19
C GLY A 32 -4.30 -0.58 -11.31
N PHE A 33 -4.86 -1.78 -11.51
CA PHE A 33 -5.98 -2.29 -10.69
C PHE A 33 -5.57 -2.52 -9.23
N TYR A 34 -4.36 -3.04 -9.00
CA TYR A 34 -3.82 -3.18 -7.66
C TYR A 34 -3.71 -1.82 -6.96
N SER A 35 -3.06 -0.83 -7.60
CA SER A 35 -2.97 0.53 -7.07
C SER A 35 -4.35 1.12 -6.83
N ALA A 36 -5.29 1.05 -7.79
CA ALA A 36 -6.65 1.55 -7.63
C ALA A 36 -7.34 0.96 -6.40
N SER A 37 -7.22 -0.35 -6.18
CA SER A 37 -7.78 -0.99 -4.98
C SER A 37 -7.16 -0.48 -3.68
N LYS A 38 -5.86 -0.21 -3.66
CA LYS A 38 -5.15 0.28 -2.48
C LYS A 38 -5.44 1.76 -2.21
N PHE A 39 -5.58 2.58 -3.25
CA PHE A 39 -6.10 3.95 -3.13
C PHE A 39 -7.53 3.96 -2.57
N ALA A 40 -8.38 3.00 -2.96
CA ALA A 40 -9.72 2.88 -2.37
C ALA A 40 -9.67 2.56 -0.87
N VAL A 41 -8.74 1.70 -0.43
CA VAL A 41 -8.51 1.42 1.01
C VAL A 41 -8.06 2.68 1.75
N GLU A 42 -7.18 3.49 1.17
CA GLU A 42 -6.76 4.79 1.73
C GLU A 42 -7.96 5.71 1.95
N GLY A 43 -8.69 6.02 0.88
CA GLY A 43 -9.83 6.94 0.94
C GLY A 43 -10.94 6.45 1.87
N TYR A 44 -11.26 5.15 1.82
CA TYR A 44 -12.22 4.53 2.75
C TYR A 44 -11.77 4.68 4.20
N SER A 45 -10.49 4.46 4.49
CA SER A 45 -9.98 4.52 5.87
C SER A 45 -9.93 5.95 6.41
N GLU A 46 -9.65 6.93 5.56
CA GLU A 46 -9.72 8.35 5.93
C GLU A 46 -11.14 8.78 6.28
N ALA A 47 -12.11 8.47 5.42
CA ALA A 47 -13.52 8.76 5.66
C ALA A 47 -14.00 8.08 6.94
N LEU A 48 -13.77 6.77 7.06
CA LEU A 48 -14.19 5.99 8.21
C LEU A 48 -13.60 6.54 9.52
N ARG A 49 -12.34 6.99 9.51
CA ARG A 49 -11.71 7.57 10.71
C ARG A 49 -12.47 8.79 11.23
N ILE A 50 -12.95 9.64 10.34
CA ILE A 50 -13.73 10.83 10.70
C ILE A 50 -15.08 10.41 11.26
N GLU A 51 -15.77 9.51 10.56
CA GLU A 51 -17.09 8.98 10.96
C GLU A 51 -17.07 8.30 12.33
N THR A 52 -15.99 7.58 12.65
CA THR A 52 -15.91 6.79 13.88
C THR A 52 -15.28 7.53 15.06
N ARG A 53 -14.71 8.73 14.84
CA ARG A 53 -14.03 9.52 15.89
C ARG A 53 -14.88 9.77 17.14
N PRO A 54 -16.19 10.12 17.05
CA PRO A 54 -17.01 10.35 18.24
C PRO A 54 -17.19 9.11 19.14
N PHE A 55 -16.88 7.93 18.62
CA PHE A 55 -17.03 6.66 19.33
C PHE A 55 -15.69 6.13 19.88
N GLY A 56 -14.62 6.92 19.89
CA GLY A 56 -13.32 6.48 20.42
C GLY A 56 -12.64 5.37 19.60
N ILE A 57 -13.03 5.17 18.34
CA ILE A 57 -12.49 4.11 17.48
C ILE A 57 -11.33 4.68 16.65
N HIS A 58 -10.16 4.05 16.78
CA HIS A 58 -8.98 4.38 16.00
C HIS A 58 -8.99 3.61 14.66
N VAL A 59 -8.94 4.34 13.54
CA VAL A 59 -8.76 3.76 12.21
C VAL A 59 -7.34 4.07 11.74
N VAL A 60 -6.51 3.03 11.60
CA VAL A 60 -5.07 3.15 11.32
C VAL A 60 -4.74 2.46 10.01
N LEU A 61 -3.94 3.12 9.19
CA LEU A 61 -3.39 2.55 7.96
C LEU A 61 -1.95 2.10 8.19
N ILE A 62 -1.65 0.88 7.78
CA ILE A 62 -0.29 0.43 7.57
C ILE A 62 -0.05 0.41 6.06
N GLU A 63 1.04 1.01 5.61
CA GLU A 63 1.42 1.20 4.22
C GLU A 63 2.75 0.45 3.96
N PRO A 64 2.73 -0.89 3.77
CA PRO A 64 3.94 -1.63 3.45
C PRO A 64 4.49 -1.26 2.08
N GLY A 65 5.81 -1.13 2.01
CA GLY A 65 6.54 -1.33 0.77
C GLY A 65 6.71 -2.82 0.45
N ASP A 66 7.63 -3.13 -0.44
CA ASP A 66 7.90 -4.50 -0.84
C ASP A 66 8.25 -5.37 0.36
N THR A 67 7.52 -6.47 0.48
CA THR A 67 7.57 -7.39 1.62
C THR A 67 7.62 -8.82 1.11
N LYS A 68 8.61 -9.60 1.60
CA LYS A 68 8.86 -10.97 1.16
C LYS A 68 7.79 -11.92 1.71
N THR A 69 6.74 -12.12 0.92
CA THR A 69 5.61 -13.01 1.24
C THR A 69 5.23 -13.85 0.02
N SER A 70 4.34 -14.83 0.19
CA SER A 70 3.77 -15.59 -0.93
C SER A 70 2.83 -14.77 -1.84
N PHE A 71 2.69 -13.46 -1.63
CA PHE A 71 1.88 -12.58 -2.47
C PHE A 71 2.33 -12.61 -3.94
N THR A 72 3.65 -12.53 -4.17
CA THR A 72 4.23 -12.56 -5.51
C THR A 72 3.94 -13.88 -6.22
N ASP A 73 4.00 -15.00 -5.51
CA ASP A 73 3.77 -16.33 -6.09
C ASP A 73 2.30 -16.56 -6.48
N ARG A 74 1.37 -15.84 -5.84
CA ARG A 74 -0.08 -15.93 -6.12
C ARG A 74 -0.57 -14.87 -7.10
N ARG A 75 0.34 -14.06 -7.65
CA ARG A 75 -0.02 -13.02 -8.61
C ARG A 75 -0.46 -13.64 -9.92
N GLU A 76 -1.70 -13.40 -10.29
CA GLU A 76 -2.17 -13.69 -11.65
C GLU A 76 -1.66 -12.60 -12.60
N LYS A 77 -0.84 -13.02 -13.57
CA LYS A 77 -0.36 -12.16 -14.64
C LYS A 77 -1.27 -12.35 -15.84
N ILE A 78 -2.04 -11.33 -16.18
CA ILE A 78 -2.72 -11.25 -17.47
C ILE A 78 -1.66 -10.85 -18.49
N ILE A 79 -0.86 -11.82 -18.91
CA ILE A 79 0.08 -11.65 -20.02
C ILE A 79 -0.81 -11.50 -21.24
N SER A 80 -0.90 -10.28 -21.77
CA SER A 80 -1.75 -9.97 -22.93
C SER A 80 -1.50 -11.04 -24.00
N THR A 81 -2.57 -11.68 -24.42
CA THR A 81 -2.62 -12.78 -25.40
C THR A 81 -2.02 -12.42 -26.76
N ASP A 82 -1.65 -11.15 -26.96
CA ASP A 82 -1.06 -10.62 -28.18
C ASP A 82 0.47 -10.54 -28.08
N LYS A 83 1.16 -11.42 -28.83
CA LYS A 83 2.62 -11.41 -28.94
C LYS A 83 3.16 -10.09 -29.51
N ASP A 84 2.31 -9.35 -30.23
CA ASP A 84 2.61 -8.11 -30.93
C ASP A 84 2.15 -6.86 -30.15
N SER A 85 1.77 -7.02 -28.88
CA SER A 85 1.39 -5.89 -28.02
C SER A 85 2.54 -4.87 -27.93
N PRO A 86 2.27 -3.56 -28.15
CA PRO A 86 3.29 -2.52 -28.06
C PRO A 86 3.84 -2.35 -26.63
N TYR A 87 3.18 -2.93 -25.62
CA TYR A 87 3.58 -2.83 -24.22
C TYR A 87 4.38 -4.03 -23.73
N LYS A 88 4.52 -5.09 -24.52
CA LYS A 88 5.05 -6.39 -24.07
C LYS A 88 6.42 -6.29 -23.41
N GLU A 89 7.37 -5.64 -24.10
CA GLU A 89 8.75 -5.56 -23.62
C GLU A 89 8.85 -4.78 -22.29
N TYR A 90 8.18 -3.64 -22.20
CA TYR A 90 8.18 -2.82 -21.00
C TYR A 90 7.40 -3.51 -19.86
N PHE A 91 6.29 -4.17 -20.16
CA PHE A 91 5.52 -4.97 -19.20
C PHE A 91 6.41 -6.05 -18.56
N GLU A 92 7.06 -6.89 -19.37
CA GLU A 92 7.91 -7.97 -18.88
C GLU A 92 9.08 -7.44 -18.04
N LYS A 93 9.73 -6.36 -18.49
CA LYS A 93 10.82 -5.70 -17.74
C LYS A 93 10.33 -5.16 -16.40
N THR A 94 9.22 -4.41 -16.38
CA THR A 94 8.67 -3.82 -15.17
C THR A 94 8.22 -4.90 -14.18
N ILE A 95 7.50 -5.93 -14.64
CA ILE A 95 7.05 -7.02 -13.75
C ILE A 95 8.24 -7.79 -13.18
N LYS A 96 9.31 -8.03 -13.94
CA LYS A 96 10.54 -8.64 -13.40
C LYS A 96 11.17 -7.79 -12.27
N ILE A 97 11.20 -6.47 -12.42
CA ILE A 97 11.68 -5.56 -11.36
C ILE A 97 10.80 -5.68 -10.12
N VAL A 98 9.47 -5.59 -10.29
CA VAL A 98 8.49 -5.71 -9.19
C VAL A 98 8.67 -7.03 -8.45
N GLU A 99 8.72 -8.16 -9.14
CA GLU A 99 8.85 -9.47 -8.50
C GLU A 99 10.19 -9.62 -7.77
N ASN A 100 11.27 -9.08 -8.35
CA ASN A 100 12.57 -9.08 -7.70
C ASN A 100 12.53 -8.25 -6.40
N ASP A 101 11.95 -7.07 -6.44
CA ASP A 101 11.88 -6.19 -5.28
C ASP A 101 10.99 -6.78 -4.18
N GLU A 102 9.86 -7.37 -4.54
CA GLU A 102 8.97 -8.09 -3.61
C GLU A 102 9.67 -9.28 -2.95
N ARG A 103 10.38 -10.11 -3.73
CA ARG A 103 11.10 -11.30 -3.22
C ARG A 103 12.29 -10.96 -2.32
N ASN A 104 12.88 -9.78 -2.53
CA ASN A 104 13.98 -9.23 -1.72
C ASN A 104 13.51 -8.12 -0.76
N GLY A 105 12.19 -8.00 -0.56
CA GLY A 105 11.57 -6.99 0.27
C GLY A 105 11.83 -7.22 1.77
N ALA A 106 11.27 -6.32 2.57
CA ALA A 106 11.31 -6.42 4.03
C ALA A 106 10.62 -7.70 4.53
N SER A 107 10.97 -8.15 5.73
CA SER A 107 10.35 -9.34 6.29
C SER A 107 8.93 -9.02 6.81
N PRO A 108 7.96 -9.94 6.66
CA PRO A 108 6.60 -9.73 7.16
C PRO A 108 6.54 -9.52 8.68
N GLU A 109 7.53 -10.01 9.42
CA GLU A 109 7.69 -9.78 10.85
C GLU A 109 7.84 -8.29 11.18
N GLU A 110 8.36 -7.45 10.29
CA GLU A 110 8.39 -5.99 10.50
C GLU A 110 6.99 -5.39 10.56
N VAL A 111 6.09 -5.87 9.69
CA VAL A 111 4.67 -5.47 9.69
C VAL A 111 3.99 -5.95 10.97
N ALA A 112 4.26 -7.19 11.39
CA ALA A 112 3.71 -7.76 12.63
C ALA A 112 4.15 -6.97 13.87
N LYS A 113 5.45 -6.68 14.00
CA LYS A 113 6.00 -5.85 15.09
C LYS A 113 5.43 -4.44 15.09
N LEU A 114 5.20 -3.86 13.91
CA LEU A 114 4.54 -2.56 13.81
C LEU A 114 3.07 -2.64 14.28
N LEU A 115 2.33 -3.67 13.87
CA LEU A 115 0.95 -3.89 14.29
C LEU A 115 0.85 -4.04 15.82
N GLU A 116 1.74 -4.83 16.43
CA GLU A 116 1.83 -4.98 17.88
C GLU A 116 2.04 -3.63 18.60
N ARG A 117 2.93 -2.78 18.07
CA ARG A 117 3.14 -1.44 18.63
C ARG A 117 1.90 -0.54 18.48
N ILE A 118 1.15 -0.68 17.40
CA ILE A 118 -0.06 0.13 17.14
C ILE A 118 -1.17 -0.24 18.13
N ILE A 119 -1.44 -1.53 18.32
CA ILE A 119 -2.53 -1.99 19.21
C ILE A 119 -2.26 -1.65 20.68
N ASN A 120 -0.98 -1.52 21.07
CA ASN A 120 -0.56 -1.15 22.42
C ASN A 120 -0.39 0.36 22.62
N SER A 121 -0.62 1.18 21.60
CA SER A 121 -0.48 2.64 21.68
C SER A 121 -1.83 3.30 21.94
N PRO A 122 -2.01 4.10 23.01
CA PRO A 122 -3.28 4.80 23.27
C PRO A 122 -3.59 5.89 22.24
N HIS A 123 -2.57 6.38 21.53
CA HIS A 123 -2.68 7.46 20.55
C HIS A 123 -1.91 7.09 19.29
N PRO A 124 -2.38 6.09 18.51
CA PRO A 124 -1.71 5.69 17.30
C PRO A 124 -1.77 6.82 16.26
N LYS A 125 -0.74 6.92 15.43
CA LYS A 125 -0.78 7.76 14.23
C LYS A 125 -1.84 7.23 13.28
N THR A 126 -2.32 8.10 12.40
CA THR A 126 -3.27 7.74 11.35
C THR A 126 -2.68 6.78 10.31
N ARG A 127 -1.36 6.89 10.06
CA ARG A 127 -0.64 6.18 9.00
C ARG A 127 0.75 5.77 9.44
N TYR A 128 1.18 4.58 9.04
CA TYR A 128 2.53 4.07 9.24
C TYR A 128 3.08 3.41 7.98
N LYS A 129 4.22 3.90 7.49
CA LYS A 129 4.98 3.28 6.40
C LYS A 129 5.97 2.26 6.97
N VAL A 130 6.05 1.09 6.36
CA VAL A 130 6.97 0.01 6.78
C VAL A 130 7.62 -0.64 5.56
N GLY A 131 8.81 -1.20 5.71
CA GLY A 131 9.59 -1.79 4.62
C GLY A 131 10.75 -0.92 4.12
N PRO A 132 11.23 -1.14 2.87
CA PRO A 132 12.46 -0.57 2.34
C PRO A 132 12.54 0.97 2.45
N THR A 133 13.70 1.49 2.89
CA THR A 133 13.90 2.92 3.16
C THR A 133 13.69 3.80 1.92
N SER A 134 14.16 3.36 0.76
CA SER A 134 14.00 4.08 -0.51
C SER A 134 12.52 4.29 -0.86
N GLN A 135 11.70 3.25 -0.73
CA GLN A 135 10.28 3.32 -1.05
C GLN A 135 9.53 4.20 -0.06
N LYS A 136 9.83 4.08 1.25
CA LYS A 136 9.26 4.96 2.28
C LYS A 136 9.60 6.43 2.01
N PHE A 137 10.82 6.71 1.56
CA PHE A 137 11.25 8.04 1.19
C PHE A 137 10.45 8.59 0.01
N VAL A 138 10.36 7.87 -1.11
CA VAL A 138 9.59 8.30 -2.29
C VAL A 138 8.11 8.49 -1.96
N ALA A 139 7.51 7.56 -1.21
CA ALA A 139 6.12 7.67 -0.74
C ALA A 139 5.89 8.91 0.13
N SER A 140 6.91 9.35 0.89
CA SER A 140 6.84 10.53 1.75
C SER A 140 7.01 11.86 1.00
N LEU A 141 7.45 11.82 -0.27
CA LEU A 141 7.51 12.97 -1.18
C LEU A 141 6.19 13.22 -1.90
N LYS A 142 5.30 12.21 -1.99
CA LYS A 142 3.97 12.37 -2.60
C LYS A 142 3.20 13.50 -1.90
N GLY A 143 2.69 14.44 -2.69
CA GLY A 143 2.00 15.64 -2.20
C GLY A 143 2.91 16.77 -1.69
N LYS A 144 4.23 16.55 -1.61
CA LYS A 144 5.22 17.60 -1.26
C LYS A 144 5.98 18.13 -2.47
N ILE A 145 6.06 17.33 -3.53
CA ILE A 145 6.68 17.70 -4.81
C ILE A 145 5.66 17.54 -5.95
N PRO A 146 5.87 18.16 -7.12
CA PRO A 146 5.00 18.00 -8.27
C PRO A 146 4.86 16.53 -8.69
N ASP A 147 3.65 16.14 -9.11
CA ASP A 147 3.36 14.77 -9.52
C ASP A 147 4.26 14.29 -10.67
N ARG A 148 4.56 15.18 -11.63
CA ARG A 148 5.51 14.89 -12.74
C ARG A 148 6.89 14.45 -12.25
N SER A 149 7.36 14.96 -11.12
CA SER A 149 8.65 14.57 -10.55
C SER A 149 8.60 13.15 -9.97
N ILE A 150 7.49 12.79 -9.32
CA ILE A 150 7.26 11.42 -8.83
C ILE A 150 7.15 10.46 -10.00
N GLU A 151 6.36 10.81 -11.02
CA GLU A 151 6.22 10.02 -12.24
C GLU A 151 7.55 9.81 -12.96
N TRP A 152 8.40 10.84 -13.02
CA TRP A 152 9.75 10.73 -13.58
C TRP A 152 10.62 9.75 -12.79
N ILE A 153 10.59 9.80 -11.45
CA ILE A 153 11.31 8.85 -10.59
C ILE A 153 10.83 7.42 -10.87
N LEU A 154 9.52 7.20 -10.90
CA LEU A 154 8.93 5.87 -11.13
C LEU A 154 9.23 5.35 -12.55
N ARG A 155 9.11 6.20 -13.58
CA ARG A 155 9.47 5.85 -14.96
C ARG A 155 10.93 5.44 -15.07
N LYS A 156 11.84 6.20 -14.45
CA LYS A 156 13.27 5.89 -14.45
C LYS A 156 13.58 4.58 -13.72
N TYR A 157 12.91 4.34 -12.58
CA TYR A 157 13.08 3.11 -11.80
C TYR A 157 12.60 1.87 -12.55
N TYR A 158 11.37 1.91 -13.09
CA TYR A 158 10.76 0.80 -13.80
C TYR A 158 11.17 0.68 -15.27
N LYS A 159 12.08 1.56 -15.74
CA LYS A 159 12.59 1.62 -17.11
C LYS A 159 11.49 1.78 -18.17
N VAL A 160 10.49 2.61 -17.87
CA VAL A 160 9.38 2.97 -18.77
C VAL A 160 9.68 4.32 -19.40
N TYR A 161 10.12 4.31 -20.65
CA TYR A 161 10.52 5.51 -21.41
C TYR A 161 9.49 5.83 -22.47
#